data_AF-A0A1H7C9E8-F1
#
_entry.id   AF-A0A1H7C9E8-F1
#
_cell.length_a   1.000
_cell.length_b   1.000
_cell.length_c   1.000
_cell.angle_alpha   90.00
_cell.angle_beta   90.00
_cell.angle_gamma   90.00
#
_symmetry.space_group_name_H-M   'P 1'
#
loop_
_entity.id
_entity.type
_entity.pdbx_description
1 polymer ?
#
loop_
_entity_poly.entity_id
_entity_poly.type
_entity_poly.pdbx_seq_one_letter_code
_entity_poly.pdbx_strand_id
1 'polypeptide(L)'
;MPKQNDRERLADLEARQCRLQEEIAAARSALRARYGAIVVELPIEAVGERDFRDILQHAIRAGAPAALQALKALPPAPEPMSPAPISAVASQGQKPTPARIVSPPPPSSIPASEKR
;
A
#
# COMPACT_ATOMS: atom_id res chain seq x y z
N MET A 1 -45.50 -47.19 21.34
CA MET A 1 -44.43 -46.34 20.76
C MET A 1 -43.22 -46.45 21.67
N PRO A 2 -42.13 -47.12 21.25
CA PRO A 2 -40.93 -47.23 22.08
C PRO A 2 -40.32 -45.83 22.23
N LYS A 3 -40.19 -45.38 23.48
CA LYS A 3 -39.53 -44.12 23.82
C LYS A 3 -38.04 -44.32 23.57
N GLN A 4 -37.46 -43.64 22.59
CA GLN A 4 -36.00 -43.59 22.43
C GLN A 4 -35.36 -43.24 23.77
N ASN A 5 -34.32 -44.00 24.14
CA ASN A 5 -33.59 -43.78 25.37
C ASN A 5 -32.86 -42.42 25.26
N ASP A 6 -32.72 -41.68 26.35
CA ASP A 6 -32.13 -40.33 26.33
C ASP A 6 -30.70 -40.33 25.74
N ARG A 7 -29.99 -41.45 25.88
CA ARG A 7 -28.67 -41.67 25.25
C ARG A 7 -28.72 -41.71 23.73
N GLU A 8 -29.73 -42.34 23.15
CA GLU A 8 -29.90 -42.42 21.68
C GLU A 8 -30.25 -41.03 21.13
N ARG A 9 -31.12 -40.30 21.84
CA ARG A 9 -31.45 -38.91 21.48
C ARG A 9 -30.23 -37.99 21.54
N LEU A 10 -29.38 -38.16 22.56
CA LEU A 10 -28.14 -37.38 22.67
C LEU A 10 -27.20 -37.67 21.49
N ALA A 11 -26.99 -38.95 21.15
CA ALA A 11 -26.17 -39.35 20.02
C ALA A 11 -26.70 -38.79 18.67
N ASP A 12 -28.02 -38.80 18.48
CA ASP A 12 -28.65 -38.21 17.30
C ASP A 12 -28.41 -36.69 17.21
N LEU A 13 -28.48 -35.98 18.34
CA LEU A 13 -28.20 -34.53 18.40
C LEU A 13 -26.74 -34.21 18.13
N GLU A 14 -25.80 -34.98 18.68
CA GLU A 14 -24.37 -34.84 18.42
C GLU A 14 -24.04 -35.10 16.95
N ALA A 15 -24.62 -36.15 16.35
CA ALA A 15 -24.45 -36.43 14.92
C ALA A 15 -24.97 -35.28 14.05
N ARG A 16 -26.11 -34.69 14.40
CA ARG A 16 -26.64 -33.50 13.71
C ARG A 16 -25.75 -32.27 13.92
N GLN A 17 -25.23 -32.06 15.12
CA GLN A 17 -24.31 -30.96 15.41
C GLN A 17 -23.06 -31.08 14.54
N CYS A 18 -22.44 -32.26 14.45
CA CYS A 18 -21.28 -32.49 13.60
C CYS A 18 -21.58 -32.16 12.14
N ARG A 19 -22.70 -32.67 11.60
CA ARG A 19 -23.13 -32.37 10.22
C ARG A 19 -23.30 -30.87 9.98
N LEU A 20 -23.96 -30.16 10.91
CA LEU A 20 -24.14 -28.71 10.80
C LEU A 20 -22.80 -27.96 10.84
N GLN A 21 -21.82 -28.41 11.63
CA GLN A 21 -20.48 -27.80 11.63
C GLN A 21 -19.76 -28.00 10.29
N GLU A 22 -19.88 -29.19 9.69
CA GLU A 22 -19.35 -29.47 8.35
C GLU A 22 -20.00 -28.58 7.28
N GLU A 23 -21.32 -28.44 7.31
CA GLU A 23 -22.06 -27.56 6.40
C GLU A 23 -21.66 -26.08 6.56
N ILE A 24 -21.50 -25.62 7.80
CA ILE A 24 -21.00 -24.25 8.09
C ILE A 24 -19.59 -24.06 7.52
N ALA A 25 -18.70 -25.04 7.71
CA ALA A 25 -17.34 -24.97 7.19
C ALA A 25 -17.33 -24.94 5.65
N ALA A 26 -18.15 -25.78 5.01
CA ALA A 26 -18.31 -25.80 3.56
C ALA A 26 -18.86 -24.47 3.02
N ALA A 27 -19.91 -23.92 3.64
CA ALA A 27 -20.48 -22.63 3.26
C ALA A 27 -19.47 -21.48 3.40
N ARG A 28 -18.70 -21.46 4.50
CA ARG A 28 -17.62 -20.48 4.70
C ARG A 28 -16.53 -20.61 3.64
N SER A 29 -16.13 -21.85 3.31
CA SER A 29 -15.14 -22.11 2.26
C SER A 29 -15.63 -21.60 0.90
N ALA A 30 -16.87 -21.94 0.51
CA ALA A 30 -17.48 -21.49 -0.74
C ALA A 30 -17.62 -19.95 -0.81
N LEU A 31 -17.91 -19.29 0.31
CA LEU A 31 -17.94 -17.83 0.36
C LEU A 31 -16.54 -17.22 0.15
N ARG A 32 -15.52 -17.75 0.82
CA ARG A 32 -14.13 -17.30 0.64
C ARG A 32 -13.62 -17.54 -0.78
N ALA A 33 -13.96 -18.67 -1.40
CA ALA A 33 -13.59 -18.97 -2.78
C ALA A 33 -14.17 -17.93 -3.75
N ARG A 34 -15.46 -17.57 -3.59
CA ARG A 34 -16.11 -16.55 -4.41
C ARG A 34 -15.46 -15.17 -4.26
N TYR A 35 -15.15 -14.74 -3.04
CA TYR A 35 -14.48 -13.46 -2.82
C TYR A 35 -13.01 -13.48 -3.25
N GLY A 36 -12.32 -14.61 -3.09
CA GLY A 36 -10.95 -14.80 -3.58
C GLY A 36 -10.86 -14.64 -5.10
N ALA A 37 -11.83 -15.18 -5.84
CA ALA A 37 -11.89 -15.01 -7.29
C ALA A 37 -11.97 -13.53 -7.71
N ILE A 38 -12.69 -12.68 -6.95
CA ILE A 38 -12.74 -11.23 -7.21
C ILE A 38 -11.38 -10.59 -6.99
N VAL A 39 -10.67 -10.99 -5.93
CA VAL A 39 -9.36 -10.42 -5.58
C VAL A 39 -8.30 -10.72 -6.64
N VAL A 40 -8.36 -11.89 -7.27
CA VAL A 40 -7.41 -12.29 -8.34
C VAL A 40 -7.50 -11.38 -9.56
N GLU A 41 -8.67 -10.80 -9.82
CA GLU A 41 -8.90 -9.90 -10.96
C GLU A 41 -8.54 -8.43 -10.65
N LEU A 42 -8.13 -8.11 -9.41
CA LEU A 42 -7.80 -6.74 -9.03
C LEU A 42 -6.37 -6.37 -9.45
N PRO A 43 -6.15 -5.16 -10.00
CA PRO A 43 -4.81 -4.65 -10.27
C PRO A 43 -4.13 -4.24 -8.95
N ILE A 44 -3.43 -5.19 -8.34
CA ILE A 44 -2.71 -5.01 -7.07
C ILE A 44 -1.23 -4.64 -7.25
N GLU A 45 -0.77 -4.43 -8.49
CA GLU A 45 0.65 -4.21 -8.81
C GLU A 45 1.22 -2.94 -8.16
N ALA A 46 0.35 -1.98 -7.83
CA ALA A 46 0.71 -0.74 -7.16
C ALA A 46 0.74 -0.85 -5.61
N VAL A 47 0.40 -2.00 -5.04
CA VAL A 47 0.26 -2.21 -3.59
C VAL A 47 1.10 -3.40 -3.14
N GLY A 48 1.93 -3.22 -2.11
CA GLY A 48 2.69 -4.31 -1.52
C GLY A 48 1.78 -5.32 -0.81
N GLU A 49 2.19 -6.60 -0.79
CA GLU A 49 1.40 -7.68 -0.16
C GLU A 49 1.03 -7.38 1.30
N ARG A 50 1.99 -6.85 2.07
CA ARG A 50 1.78 -6.47 3.47
C ARG A 50 0.73 -5.38 3.60
N ASP A 51 0.83 -4.33 2.79
CA ASP A 51 -0.07 -3.18 2.83
C ASP A 51 -1.49 -3.60 2.41
N PHE A 52 -1.60 -4.43 1.36
CA PHE A 52 -2.88 -5.00 0.94
C PHE A 52 -3.57 -5.77 2.06
N ARG A 53 -2.83 -6.64 2.74
CA ARG A 53 -3.33 -7.43 3.87
C ARG A 53 -3.73 -6.52 5.04
N ASP A 54 -2.95 -5.50 5.34
CA ASP A 54 -3.22 -4.58 6.45
C ASP A 54 -4.46 -3.71 6.16
N ILE A 55 -4.62 -3.22 4.93
CA ILE A 55 -5.82 -2.48 4.49
C ILE A 55 -7.07 -3.35 4.65
N LEU A 56 -7.05 -4.59 4.16
CA LEU A 56 -8.18 -5.51 4.28
C LEU A 56 -8.53 -5.81 5.74
N GLN A 57 -7.53 -6.05 6.60
CA GLN A 57 -7.77 -6.28 8.03
C GLN A 57 -8.41 -5.07 8.71
N HIS A 58 -7.94 -3.87 8.40
CA HIS A 58 -8.51 -2.63 8.94
C HIS A 58 -9.94 -2.42 8.44
N ALA A 59 -10.21 -2.68 7.16
CA ALA A 59 -11.53 -2.57 6.58
C ALA A 59 -12.53 -3.58 7.18
N ILE A 60 -12.10 -4.83 7.40
CA ILE A 60 -12.92 -5.86 8.05
C ILE A 60 -13.22 -5.48 9.51
N ARG A 61 -12.22 -4.98 10.24
CA ARG A 61 -12.37 -4.56 11.65
C ARG A 61 -13.32 -3.36 11.79
N ALA A 62 -13.21 -2.36 10.92
CA ALA A 62 -14.05 -1.17 10.94
C ALA A 62 -15.47 -1.42 10.39
N GLY A 63 -15.65 -2.49 9.61
CA GLY A 63 -16.87 -2.78 8.86
C GLY A 63 -16.91 -2.05 7.52
N ALA A 64 -17.51 -2.71 6.52
CA ALA A 64 -17.57 -2.22 5.15
C ALA A 64 -18.07 -0.77 4.98
N PRO A 65 -19.17 -0.32 5.61
CA PRO A 65 -19.67 1.05 5.36
C PRO A 65 -18.71 2.12 5.87
N ALA A 66 -18.16 1.96 7.08
CA ALA A 66 -17.23 2.90 7.67
C ALA A 66 -15.89 2.93 6.91
N ALA A 67 -15.37 1.77 6.52
CA ALA A 67 -14.16 1.65 5.73
C ALA A 67 -14.31 2.31 4.35
N LEU A 68 -15.43 2.08 3.66
CA LEU A 68 -15.71 2.70 2.36
C LEU A 68 -15.89 4.22 2.46
N GLN A 69 -16.55 4.71 3.50
CA GLN A 69 -16.66 6.15 3.73
C GLN A 69 -15.28 6.79 3.93
N ALA A 70 -14.42 6.17 4.73
CA ALA A 70 -13.06 6.65 4.95
C ALA A 70 -12.22 6.64 3.66
N LEU A 71 -12.27 5.56 2.89
CA LEU A 71 -11.52 5.44 1.62
C LEU A 71 -12.02 6.45 0.57
N LYS A 72 -13.33 6.70 0.48
CA LYS A 72 -13.91 7.69 -0.44
C LYS A 72 -13.57 9.14 -0.08
N ALA A 73 -13.21 9.40 1.18
CA ALA A 73 -12.81 10.73 1.63
C ALA A 73 -11.34 11.07 1.31
N LEU A 74 -10.54 10.09 0.87
CA LEU A 74 -9.14 10.33 0.50
C LEU A 74 -9.05 11.05 -0.85
N PRO A 75 -8.13 12.03 -1.00
CA PRO A 75 -7.84 12.63 -2.29
C PRO A 75 -7.26 11.56 -3.25
N PRO A 76 -7.46 11.69 -4.57
CA PRO A 76 -6.85 10.79 -5.54
C PRO A 76 -5.33 10.83 -5.41
N ALA A 77 -4.69 9.66 -5.59
CA ALA A 77 -3.24 9.59 -5.59
C ALA A 77 -2.66 10.48 -6.71
N PRO A 78 -1.58 11.22 -6.45
CA PRO A 78 -0.91 11.99 -7.50
C PRO A 78 -0.42 11.00 -8.58
N GLU A 79 -0.77 11.27 -9.84
CA GLU A 79 -0.27 10.46 -10.96
C GLU A 79 1.27 10.41 -10.91
N PRO A 80 1.88 9.25 -11.20
CA PRO A 80 3.33 9.18 -11.31
C PRO A 80 3.76 10.15 -12.42
N MET A 81 4.46 11.21 -12.02
CA MET A 81 5.07 12.17 -12.93
C MET A 81 5.83 11.40 -14.02
N SER A 82 5.34 11.49 -15.25
CA SER A 82 6.05 11.04 -16.44
C SER A 82 7.46 11.66 -16.41
N PRO A 83 8.55 10.88 -16.59
CA PRO A 83 9.87 11.46 -16.68
C PRO A 83 9.89 12.36 -17.92
N ALA A 84 9.98 13.67 -17.70
CA ALA A 84 10.14 14.65 -18.76
C ALA A 84 11.27 14.21 -19.70
N PRO A 85 11.11 14.32 -21.04
CA PRO A 85 12.14 13.90 -21.95
C PRO A 85 13.40 14.75 -21.72
N ILE A 86 14.45 14.09 -21.24
CA ILE A 86 15.80 14.63 -21.14
C ILE A 86 16.35 14.71 -22.56
N SER A 87 15.94 15.71 -23.33
CA SER A 87 16.49 16.00 -24.66
C SER A 87 16.27 17.45 -25.04
N ALA A 88 17.03 18.33 -24.38
CA ALA A 88 17.41 19.64 -24.93
C ALA A 88 18.55 20.28 -24.11
N VAL A 89 19.68 19.59 -23.96
CA VAL A 89 20.96 20.29 -23.79
C VAL A 89 21.85 19.90 -24.95
N ALA A 90 22.01 20.87 -25.84
CA ALA A 90 22.75 20.80 -27.07
C ALA A 90 24.18 20.34 -26.84
N SER A 91 24.58 19.36 -27.65
CA SER A 91 25.98 19.07 -27.95
C SER A 91 26.65 20.31 -28.52
N GLN A 92 27.45 21.01 -27.72
CA GLN A 92 28.55 21.84 -28.24
C GLN A 92 29.86 21.29 -27.71
N GLY A 93 30.69 20.87 -28.66
CA GLY A 93 31.93 20.13 -28.46
C GLY A 93 32.97 20.92 -27.66
N GLN A 94 33.61 20.21 -26.73
CA GLN A 94 34.72 20.72 -25.94
C GLN A 94 36.03 20.20 -26.53
N LYS A 95 36.84 21.10 -27.11
CA LYS A 95 38.27 20.87 -27.35
C LYS A 95 39.07 21.48 -26.17
N PRO A 96 40.15 20.83 -25.71
CA PRO A 96 40.84 21.26 -24.48
C PRO A 96 41.99 22.26 -24.74
N THR A 97 42.04 23.28 -23.85
CA THR A 97 43.20 24.06 -23.31
C THR A 97 44.14 24.86 -24.28
N PRO A 98 44.96 25.85 -23.83
CA PRO A 98 45.37 26.19 -22.45
C PRO A 98 45.39 27.70 -22.03
N ALA A 99 45.48 27.89 -20.71
CA ALA A 99 46.18 28.93 -19.93
C ALA A 99 46.19 30.40 -20.42
N ARG A 100 45.56 31.29 -19.62
CA ARG A 100 46.02 32.68 -19.47
C ARG A 100 45.99 33.10 -18.00
N ILE A 101 47.19 33.19 -17.45
CA ILE A 101 47.50 33.87 -16.20
C ILE A 101 47.06 35.33 -16.31
N VAL A 102 46.14 35.77 -15.44
CA VAL A 102 45.94 37.19 -15.13
C VAL A 102 45.81 37.31 -13.62
N SER A 103 46.70 38.13 -13.08
CA SER A 103 46.99 38.42 -11.67
C SER A 103 45.78 38.82 -10.82
N PRO A 104 45.87 38.65 -9.48
CA PRO A 104 44.84 39.11 -8.54
C PRO A 104 44.83 40.66 -8.40
N PRO A 105 43.66 41.28 -8.13
CA PRO A 105 43.57 42.71 -7.81
C PRO A 105 44.05 43.02 -6.38
N PRO A 106 44.50 44.26 -6.10
CA PRO A 106 45.20 44.65 -4.87
C PRO A 106 44.28 44.77 -3.62
N PRO A 107 44.84 44.73 -2.40
CA PRO A 107 44.07 44.86 -1.16
C PRO A 107 43.50 46.27 -1.01
N SER A 108 42.21 46.34 -0.70
CA SER A 108 41.52 47.58 -0.33
C SER A 108 42.07 48.14 0.97
N SER A 109 42.38 49.43 0.93
CA SER A 109 42.99 50.24 1.98
C SER A 109 42.25 50.17 3.32
N ILE A 110 43.04 50.01 4.38
CA ILE A 110 42.71 50.27 5.77
C ILE A 110 42.46 51.78 5.95
N PRO A 111 41.37 52.22 6.61
CA PRO A 111 41.37 53.49 7.30
C PRO A 111 41.77 53.27 8.76
N ALA A 112 42.99 53.70 9.10
CA ALA A 112 43.40 53.89 10.47
C ALA A 112 42.79 55.20 10.96
N SER A 113 41.88 55.12 11.93
CA SER A 113 41.61 56.15 12.93
C SER A 113 40.67 55.57 13.98
N GLU A 114 41.15 55.39 15.21
CA GLU A 114 40.54 55.94 16.43
C GLU A 114 40.88 55.12 17.69
N LYS A 115 41.34 55.82 18.74
CA LYS A 115 41.54 55.41 20.16
C LYS A 115 42.73 54.48 20.41
N ARG A 116 43.76 54.84 21.19
CA ARG A 116 43.89 55.69 22.38
C ARG A 116 45.33 56.20 22.50
#